data_AF-A0A5E7D7F7-F1
#
_entry.id   AF-A0A5E7D7F7-F1
#
_cell.length_a   1.000
_cell.length_b   1.000
_cell.length_c   1.000
_cell.angle_alpha   90.00
_cell.angle_beta   90.00
_cell.angle_gamma   90.00
#
_symmetry.space_group_name_H-M   'P 1'
#
loop_
_entity.id
_entity.type
_entity.pdbx_description
1 polymer ?
#
loop_
_entity_poly.entity_id
_entity_poly.type
_entity_poly.pdbx_seq_one_letter_code
_entity_poly.pdbx_strand_id
1 'polypeptide(L)'
;MNLTDKDKTEYIETNSHCDLAKRLDISMLTLDTYADEQGWKEEHRIYWHDKSIEILKQELVNGNIAAVKEMLKVTGSVRPVGRPRKSDVEREVAISKRIADEYQADVQRLSLVGNK
;
A
#
# COMPACT_ATOMS: atom_id res chain seq x y z
N MET A 1 -16.81 -18.59 32.15
CA MET A 1 -17.62 -17.63 31.38
C MET A 1 -17.93 -18.30 30.06
N ASN A 2 -19.20 -18.52 29.73
CA ASN A 2 -19.58 -19.26 28.53
C ASN A 2 -20.12 -18.27 27.52
N LEU A 3 -19.21 -17.60 26.80
CA LEU A 3 -19.58 -16.82 25.62
C LEU A 3 -19.99 -17.80 24.52
N THR A 4 -21.01 -17.44 23.77
CA THR A 4 -21.58 -18.28 22.70
C THR A 4 -20.85 -18.05 21.38
N ASP A 5 -21.02 -18.96 20.42
CA ASP A 5 -20.47 -18.79 19.06
C ASP A 5 -20.96 -17.49 18.39
N LYS A 6 -22.14 -17.00 18.79
CA LYS A 6 -22.66 -15.71 18.33
C LYS A 6 -21.83 -14.54 18.84
N ASP A 7 -21.40 -14.57 20.10
CA ASP A 7 -20.55 -13.53 20.69
C ASP A 7 -19.16 -13.52 20.05
N LYS A 8 -18.67 -14.69 19.63
CA LYS A 8 -17.45 -14.83 18.82
C LYS A 8 -17.59 -14.12 17.48
N THR A 9 -18.65 -14.39 16.72
CA THR A 9 -18.91 -13.71 15.44
C THR A 9 -19.04 -12.20 15.64
N GLU A 10 -19.79 -11.76 16.66
CA GLU A 10 -19.93 -10.34 16.97
C GLU A 10 -18.59 -9.69 17.36
N TYR A 11 -17.69 -10.39 18.04
CA TYR A 11 -16.34 -9.91 18.33
C TYR A 11 -15.50 -9.72 17.06
N ILE A 12 -15.50 -10.71 16.18
CA ILE A 12 -14.73 -10.68 14.93
C ILE A 12 -15.21 -9.55 14.00
N GLU A 13 -16.51 -9.34 13.89
CA GLU A 13 -17.08 -8.39 12.92
C GLU A 13 -17.26 -6.95 13.47
N THR A 14 -17.03 -6.76 14.76
CA THR A 14 -17.26 -5.48 15.44
C THR A 14 -16.19 -4.44 15.07
N ASN A 15 -16.60 -3.18 14.88
CA ASN A 15 -15.68 -2.04 14.70
C ASN A 15 -15.11 -1.51 16.03
N SER A 16 -15.82 -1.74 17.14
CA SER A 16 -15.53 -1.17 18.46
C SER A 16 -15.77 -2.21 19.56
N HIS A 17 -14.69 -2.83 20.05
CA HIS A 17 -14.77 -3.83 21.14
C HIS A 17 -15.32 -3.22 22.45
N CYS A 18 -15.20 -1.91 22.63
CA CYS A 18 -15.78 -1.18 23.76
C CYS A 18 -17.31 -1.29 23.80
N ASP A 19 -17.97 -1.22 22.64
CA ASP A 19 -19.43 -1.26 22.57
C ASP A 19 -19.96 -2.68 22.77
N LEU A 20 -19.21 -3.68 22.30
CA LEU A 20 -19.49 -5.09 22.57
C LEU A 20 -19.35 -5.41 24.07
N ALA A 21 -18.27 -4.94 24.71
CA ALA A 21 -18.06 -5.11 26.15
C ALA A 21 -19.22 -4.51 26.97
N LYS A 22 -19.67 -3.30 26.62
CA LYS A 22 -20.84 -2.66 27.25
C LYS A 22 -22.13 -3.45 27.07
N ARG A 23 -22.37 -4.02 25.88
CA ARG A 23 -23.58 -4.81 25.58
C ARG A 23 -23.63 -6.11 26.37
N LEU A 24 -22.49 -6.76 26.52
CA LEU A 24 -22.37 -8.01 27.25
C LEU A 24 -22.25 -7.78 28.78
N ASP A 25 -22.25 -6.52 29.23
CA ASP A 25 -22.09 -6.10 30.64
C ASP A 25 -20.80 -6.61 31.30
N ILE A 26 -19.70 -6.60 30.53
CA ILE A 26 -18.39 -7.10 30.94
C ILE A 26 -17.35 -6.01 30.75
N SER A 27 -16.30 -6.02 31.58
CA SER A 27 -15.17 -5.12 31.39
C SER A 27 -14.44 -5.39 30.08
N MET A 28 -13.97 -4.34 29.41
CA MET A 28 -13.17 -4.47 28.20
C MET A 28 -11.95 -5.37 28.44
N LEU A 29 -11.31 -5.26 29.60
CA LEU A 29 -10.14 -6.07 29.96
C LEU A 29 -10.50 -7.57 29.96
N THR A 30 -11.62 -7.93 30.57
CA THR A 30 -12.07 -9.33 30.65
C THR A 30 -12.48 -9.89 29.29
N LEU A 31 -13.09 -9.07 28.42
CA LEU A 31 -13.37 -9.46 27.04
C LEU A 31 -12.08 -9.68 26.25
N ASP A 32 -11.09 -8.80 26.43
CA ASP A 32 -9.83 -8.82 25.70
C ASP A 32 -8.93 -10.00 26.11
N THR A 33 -8.87 -10.30 27.42
CA THR A 33 -8.17 -11.49 27.94
C THR A 33 -8.81 -12.77 27.43
N TYR A 34 -10.15 -12.85 27.47
CA TYR A 34 -10.86 -14.02 26.96
C TYR A 34 -10.66 -14.21 25.44
N ALA A 35 -10.74 -13.14 24.67
CA ALA A 35 -10.51 -13.17 23.23
C ALA A 35 -9.06 -13.59 22.87
N ASP A 36 -8.08 -13.23 23.70
CA ASP A 36 -6.69 -13.65 23.54
C ASP A 36 -6.53 -15.16 23.81
N GLU A 37 -7.10 -15.65 24.91
CA GLU A 37 -7.08 -17.08 25.29
C GLU A 37 -7.78 -17.97 24.26
N GLN A 38 -8.86 -17.48 23.64
CA GLN A 38 -9.62 -18.20 22.62
C GLN A 38 -9.11 -17.97 21.18
N GLY A 39 -8.09 -17.12 20.99
CA GLY A 39 -7.52 -16.83 19.67
C GLY A 39 -8.39 -15.95 18.76
N TRP A 40 -9.44 -15.32 19.29
CA TRP A 40 -10.39 -14.50 18.50
C TRP A 40 -9.74 -13.23 17.94
N LYS A 41 -8.68 -12.72 18.57
CA LYS A 41 -7.93 -11.56 18.09
C LYS A 41 -7.32 -11.80 16.71
N GLU A 42 -6.80 -12.99 16.48
CA GLU A 42 -6.21 -13.36 15.20
C GLU A 42 -7.30 -13.48 14.12
N GLU A 43 -8.42 -14.12 14.45
CA GLU A 43 -9.56 -14.24 13.54
C GLU A 43 -10.16 -12.87 13.18
N HIS A 44 -10.30 -11.97 14.16
CA HIS A 44 -10.71 -10.57 13.95
C HIS A 44 -9.75 -9.86 12.99
N ARG A 45 -8.44 -10.01 13.19
CA ARG A 45 -7.41 -9.41 12.34
C ARG A 45 -7.51 -9.92 10.89
N ILE A 46 -7.65 -11.23 10.70
CA ILE A 46 -7.77 -11.84 9.37
C ILE A 46 -9.05 -11.35 8.68
N TYR A 47 -10.18 -11.38 9.40
CA TYR A 47 -11.47 -10.91 8.87
C TYR A 47 -11.39 -9.47 8.36
N TRP A 48 -10.86 -8.55 9.18
CA TRP A 48 -10.77 -7.14 8.80
C TRP A 48 -9.74 -6.88 7.72
N HIS A 49 -8.68 -7.68 7.67
CA HIS A 49 -7.71 -7.63 6.59
C HIS A 49 -8.35 -8.01 5.25
N ASP A 50 -9.09 -9.12 5.20
CA ASP A 50 -9.79 -9.57 3.98
C ASP A 50 -10.85 -8.56 3.54
N LYS A 51 -11.65 -8.05 4.48
CA LYS A 51 -12.64 -7.00 4.21
C LYS A 51 -12.01 -5.71 3.66
N SER A 52 -10.86 -5.32 4.19
CA SER A 52 -10.11 -4.17 3.68
C SER A 52 -9.59 -4.40 2.25
N ILE A 53 -9.14 -5.62 1.94
CA ILE A 53 -8.71 -6.00 0.59
C ILE A 53 -9.89 -5.96 -0.40
N GLU A 54 -11.07 -6.41 -0.02
CA GLU A 54 -12.26 -6.34 -0.89
C GLU A 54 -12.63 -4.90 -1.24
N ILE A 55 -12.60 -4.00 -0.25
CA ILE A 55 -12.83 -2.57 -0.49
C ILE A 55 -11.77 -2.01 -1.44
N LEU A 56 -10.49 -2.35 -1.22
CA LEU A 56 -9.39 -1.91 -2.10
C LEU A 56 -9.58 -2.42 -3.53
N LYS A 57 -10.06 -3.66 -3.73
CA LYS A 57 -10.36 -4.21 -5.06
C LYS A 57 -11.49 -3.43 -5.76
N GLN A 58 -12.53 -3.05 -5.04
CA GLN A 58 -13.62 -2.25 -5.60
C GLN A 58 -13.14 -0.85 -6.00
N GLU A 59 -12.37 -0.20 -5.13
CA GLU A 59 -11.80 1.13 -5.42
C GLU A 59 -10.79 1.10 -6.58
N LEU A 60 -10.10 -0.03 -6.78
CA LEU A 60 -9.25 -0.26 -7.94
C LEU A 60 -10.06 -0.23 -9.24
N VAL A 61 -11.22 -0.90 -9.28
CA VAL A 61 -12.15 -0.91 -10.43
C VAL A 61 -12.66 0.51 -10.71
N ASN A 62 -12.87 1.31 -9.67
CA ASN A 62 -13.29 2.71 -9.78
C ASN A 62 -12.16 3.66 -10.26
N GLY A 63 -10.94 3.17 -10.46
CA GLY A 63 -9.80 3.96 -10.93
C GLY A 63 -9.14 4.82 -9.84
N ASN A 64 -9.36 4.53 -8.56
CA ASN A 64 -8.77 5.28 -7.46
C ASN A 64 -7.26 5.00 -7.34
N ILE A 65 -6.42 6.00 -7.67
CA ILE A 65 -4.95 5.90 -7.67
C ILE A 65 -4.40 5.57 -6.27
N ALA A 66 -5.06 5.99 -5.19
CA ALA A 66 -4.63 5.66 -3.83
C ALA A 66 -4.81 4.17 -3.55
N ALA A 67 -5.95 3.59 -3.94
CA ALA A 67 -6.21 2.16 -3.78
C ALA A 67 -5.24 1.29 -4.59
N VAL A 68 -4.87 1.72 -5.81
CA VAL A 68 -3.82 1.06 -6.62
C VAL A 68 -2.49 0.99 -5.85
N LYS A 69 -2.07 2.10 -5.23
CA LYS A 69 -0.81 2.16 -4.47
C LYS A 69 -0.85 1.25 -3.25
N GLU A 70 -1.94 1.24 -2.50
CA GLU A 70 -2.07 0.37 -1.32
C GLU A 70 -2.13 -1.11 -1.71
N MET A 71 -2.87 -1.47 -2.77
CA MET A 71 -2.91 -2.85 -3.28
C MET A 71 -1.54 -3.34 -3.80
N LEU A 72 -0.76 -2.44 -4.43
CA LEU A 72 0.61 -2.73 -4.84
C LEU A 72 1.54 -3.01 -3.65
N LYS A 73 1.37 -2.29 -2.52
CA LYS A 73 2.12 -2.57 -1.28
C LYS A 73 1.73 -3.92 -0.69
N VAL A 74 0.43 -4.23 -0.62
CA VAL A 74 -0.08 -5.51 -0.09
C VAL A 74 0.44 -6.70 -0.89
N THR A 75 0.51 -6.59 -2.22
CA THR A 75 1.04 -7.65 -3.09
C THR A 75 2.57 -7.71 -3.15
N GLY A 76 3.29 -6.87 -2.39
CA GLY A 76 4.75 -6.79 -2.44
C GLY A 76 5.30 -6.22 -3.76
N SER A 77 4.43 -5.68 -4.62
CA SER A 77 4.78 -5.09 -5.91
C SER A 77 5.15 -3.61 -5.72
N VAL A 78 6.40 -3.34 -5.36
CA VAL A 78 6.88 -1.98 -5.02
C VAL A 78 6.97 -1.05 -6.26
N ARG A 79 6.81 -1.58 -7.49
CA ARG A 79 6.92 -0.79 -8.72
C ARG A 79 5.78 -1.13 -9.67
N PRO A 80 5.05 -0.13 -10.21
CA PRO A 80 4.16 -0.37 -11.35
C PRO A 80 4.99 -0.98 -12.47
N VAL A 81 4.54 -2.12 -12.98
CA VAL A 81 5.12 -2.81 -14.13
C VAL A 81 5.35 -1.81 -15.27
N GLY A 82 6.59 -1.71 -15.75
CA GLY A 82 6.98 -0.81 -16.83
C GLY A 82 7.70 0.49 -16.43
N ARG A 83 7.78 0.86 -15.14
CA ARG A 83 8.61 2.01 -14.73
C ARG A 83 10.10 1.63 -14.71
N PRO A 84 10.97 2.26 -15.52
CA PRO A 84 12.41 2.00 -15.51
C PRO A 84 13.02 2.25 -14.12
N ARG A 85 14.13 1.59 -13.79
CA ARG A 85 14.80 1.84 -12.50
C ARG A 85 15.38 3.25 -12.53
N LYS A 86 15.43 3.91 -11.35
CA LYS A 86 16.04 5.25 -11.21
C LYS A 86 17.46 5.30 -11.81
N SER A 87 18.25 4.24 -11.60
CA SER A 87 19.59 4.08 -12.20
C SER A 87 19.60 4.11 -13.71
N ASP A 88 18.57 3.53 -14.35
CA ASP A 88 18.49 3.42 -15.80
C ASP A 88 18.13 4.79 -16.39
N VAL A 89 17.19 5.50 -15.75
CA VAL A 89 16.82 6.88 -16.09
C VAL A 89 18.01 7.81 -15.93
N GLU A 90 18.75 7.72 -14.82
CA GLU A 90 19.93 8.57 -14.58
C GLU A 90 21.04 8.33 -15.61
N ARG A 91 21.25 7.08 -16.02
CA ARG A 91 22.21 6.73 -17.08
C ARG A 91 21.79 7.34 -18.43
N GLU A 92 20.52 7.23 -18.80
CA GLU A 92 20.01 7.75 -20.06
C GLU A 92 20.08 9.28 -20.13
N VAL A 93 19.77 9.96 -19.02
CA VAL A 93 19.92 11.42 -18.88
C VAL A 93 21.39 11.83 -19.04
N ALA A 94 22.33 11.11 -18.41
CA ALA A 94 23.75 11.41 -18.52
C ALA A 94 24.28 11.24 -19.96
N ILE A 95 23.87 10.19 -20.66
CA ILE A 95 24.23 9.97 -22.07
C ILE A 95 23.67 11.09 -22.95
N SER A 96 22.38 11.41 -22.79
CA SER A 96 21.71 12.44 -23.57
C SER A 96 22.37 13.81 -23.40
N LYS A 97 22.74 14.15 -22.16
CA LYS A 97 23.47 15.39 -21.87
C LYS A 97 24.83 15.43 -22.55
N ARG A 98 25.60 14.34 -22.47
CA ARG A 98 26.92 14.26 -23.12
C ARG A 98 26.83 14.45 -24.63
N ILE A 99 25.85 13.82 -25.28
CA ILE A 99 25.61 13.97 -26.72
C ILE A 99 25.27 15.44 -27.06
N ALA A 100 24.41 16.08 -26.28
CA ALA A 100 24.05 17.48 -26.48
C ALA A 100 25.26 18.42 -26.33
N ASP A 101 26.09 18.20 -25.31
CA ASP A 101 27.30 18.98 -25.06
C ASP A 101 28.33 18.82 -26.20
N GLU A 102 28.56 17.57 -26.65
CA GLU A 102 29.44 17.27 -27.79
C GLU A 102 28.94 17.93 -29.08
N TYR A 103 27.64 17.80 -29.37
CA TYR A 103 27.02 18.42 -30.55
C TYR A 103 27.14 19.94 -30.53
N GLN A 104 26.89 20.58 -29.39
CA GLN A 104 26.97 22.03 -29.26
C GLN A 104 28.41 22.53 -29.43
N ALA A 105 29.40 21.79 -28.91
CA ALA A 105 30.82 22.09 -29.12
C ALA A 105 31.21 22.00 -30.60
N ASP A 106 30.69 21.00 -31.33
CA ASP A 106 30.96 20.85 -32.76
C ASP A 106 30.32 21.97 -33.59
N VAL A 107 29.08 22.37 -33.28
CA VAL A 107 28.44 23.53 -33.91
C VAL A 107 29.26 24.79 -33.71
N GLN A 108 29.78 25.02 -32.49
CA GLN A 108 30.64 26.17 -32.20
C GLN A 108 31.94 26.11 -33.01
N ARG A 109 32.62 24.95 -33.07
CA ARG A 109 33.84 24.77 -33.88
C ARG A 109 33.59 25.07 -35.36
N LEU A 110 32.50 24.56 -35.93
CA LEU A 110 32.13 24.80 -37.32
C LEU A 110 31.84 26.27 -37.60
N SER A 111 31.15 26.96 -36.67
CA SER A 111 30.87 28.40 -36.79
C SER A 111 32.13 29.26 -36.81
N LEU A 112 33.17 28.87 -36.07
CA LEU A 112 34.45 29.57 -36.02
C LEU A 112 35.28 29.37 -37.29
N VAL A 113 35.11 28.24 -37.98
CA VAL A 113 35.80 27.93 -39.25
C VAL A 113 35.10 28.60 -40.44
N GLY A 114 33.77 28.70 -40.43
CA GLY A 114 32.99 29.31 -41.52
C GLY A 114 33.00 30.85 -41.57
N ASN A 115 33.53 31.52 -40.55
CA ASN A 115 33.60 32.99 -40.45
C ASN A 115 34.96 33.58 -40.89
N LYS A 116 35.75 32.84 -41.69
CA LYS A 116 36.93 33.33 -42.41
C LYS A 116 36.64 33.38 -43.91
#